data_AF-A0A7Y0WSB1-F1
#
_entry.id   AF-A0A7Y0WSB1-F1
#
_cell.length_a   1.000
_cell.length_b   1.000
_cell.length_c   1.000
_cell.angle_alpha   90.00
_cell.angle_beta   90.00
_cell.angle_gamma   90.00
#
_symmetry.space_group_name_H-M   'P 1'
#
loop_
_entity.id
_entity.type
_entity.pdbx_description
1 polymer ?
#
loop_
_entity_poly.entity_id
_entity_poly.type
_entity_poly.pdbx_seq_one_letter_code
_entity_poly.pdbx_strand_id
1 'polypeptide(L)'
;MSKLTGNVLPGFSVLFIALSLAACGGGGGSSSSDDGTGGGTDGGSGSTPDDGSDPVAVETVVKPGIFTSTITESGEPDQSALALLSSTGEYAVFSTETQAGTFGRLTFQSDDTFSEDVEEEEKGTYVFLDESRIWRSIDGSLKGSAASLEEFTAAFTGDAADSDVDLSITGKRFNALSDQQLTMEEDLNATYSMLAGEITTEVNISLDGSVTGSDTTGCVISGPSGAISIPDPAYNIFEGTLSFTECPPLNGVTSDQRNGDYQIVGYIQSSEERGKELVFAGTNDDVRSVFIGTR
;
A
#
# COMPACT_ATOMS: atom_id res chain seq x y z
N MET A 1 22.55 -19.19 13.03
CA MET A 1 21.52 -18.75 13.99
C MET A 1 22.00 -17.49 14.67
N SER A 2 21.97 -16.37 13.93
CA SER A 2 22.13 -15.03 14.53
C SER A 2 20.77 -14.62 15.08
N LYS A 3 20.76 -13.93 16.22
CA LYS A 3 19.54 -13.54 16.94
C LYS A 3 19.33 -12.05 16.72
N LEU A 4 18.23 -11.71 16.04
CA LEU A 4 17.86 -10.33 15.69
C LEU A 4 17.56 -9.55 16.97
N THR A 5 18.57 -8.90 17.53
CA THR A 5 18.43 -8.01 18.69
C THR A 5 18.91 -6.62 18.31
N GLY A 6 18.08 -5.92 17.54
CA GLY A 6 18.29 -4.53 17.12
C GLY A 6 17.61 -3.53 18.06
N ASN A 7 18.40 -2.63 18.63
CA ASN A 7 17.94 -1.52 19.47
C ASN A 7 16.94 -0.60 18.72
N VAL A 8 15.84 -0.32 19.41
CA VAL A 8 14.71 0.53 19.00
C VAL A 8 15.14 2.01 18.95
N LEU A 9 15.04 2.65 17.78
CA LEU A 9 15.07 4.11 17.62
C LEU A 9 13.75 4.72 18.17
N PRO A 10 13.75 5.97 18.67
CA PRO A 10 12.62 6.50 19.44
C PRO A 10 11.35 6.50 18.59
N GLY A 11 10.36 5.77 19.08
CA GLY A 11 9.10 5.50 18.40
C GLY A 11 8.37 6.76 17.98
N PHE A 12 7.96 6.78 16.72
CA PHE A 12 6.77 7.53 16.33
C PHE A 12 5.59 6.83 17.01
N SER A 13 5.24 7.31 18.21
CA SER A 13 3.90 7.09 18.76
C SER A 13 2.91 7.57 17.73
N VAL A 14 2.31 6.63 16.99
CA VAL A 14 1.03 6.84 16.33
C VAL A 14 0.06 7.11 17.46
N LEU A 15 -0.12 8.40 17.75
CA LEU A 15 -1.04 8.89 18.77
C LEU A 15 -2.44 8.53 18.27
N PHE A 16 -3.00 7.44 18.79
CA PHE A 16 -4.41 7.13 18.68
C PHE A 16 -5.20 8.25 19.38
N ILE A 17 -5.56 9.28 18.62
CA ILE A 17 -6.56 10.26 19.07
C ILE A 17 -7.93 9.62 18.85
N ALA A 18 -8.38 8.86 19.84
CA ALA A 18 -9.79 8.56 20.01
C ALA A 18 -10.51 9.86 20.42
N LEU A 19 -10.95 10.65 19.45
CA LEU A 19 -11.83 11.79 19.71
C LEU A 19 -13.29 11.29 19.75
N SER A 20 -13.73 10.89 20.93
CA SER A 20 -15.15 10.69 21.25
C SER A 20 -15.83 12.05 21.42
N LEU A 21 -16.50 12.51 20.37
CA LEU A 21 -17.48 13.59 20.46
C LEU A 21 -18.88 12.97 20.45
N ALA A 22 -19.44 12.81 21.65
CA ALA A 22 -20.87 12.71 21.84
C ALA A 22 -21.50 14.07 21.56
N ALA A 23 -22.34 14.15 20.52
CA ALA A 23 -23.29 15.24 20.37
C ALA A 23 -24.66 14.68 19.95
N CYS A 24 -25.59 14.85 20.88
CA CYS A 24 -27.01 14.60 20.79
C CYS A 24 -27.71 15.69 19.97
N GLY A 25 -28.65 15.30 19.13
CA GLY A 25 -29.69 16.15 18.53
C GLY A 25 -29.95 15.75 17.07
N GLY A 26 -31.12 15.35 16.61
CA GLY A 26 -32.47 15.32 17.20
C GLY A 26 -33.49 15.47 16.06
N GLY A 27 -34.55 14.64 16.07
CA GLY A 27 -35.78 14.77 15.27
C GLY A 27 -35.67 14.33 13.79
N GLY A 28 -36.63 13.65 13.14
CA GLY A 28 -38.03 13.35 13.42
C GLY A 28 -38.87 13.58 12.14
N GLY A 29 -39.67 12.60 11.71
CA GLY A 29 -40.71 12.71 10.66
C GLY A 29 -40.68 11.56 9.63
N SER A 30 -41.43 10.46 9.80
CA SER A 30 -42.86 10.23 9.48
C SER A 30 -43.20 10.11 7.97
N SER A 31 -43.54 8.88 7.54
CA SER A 31 -44.60 8.45 6.59
C SER A 31 -44.78 9.22 5.27
N SER A 32 -44.93 8.56 4.11
CA SER A 32 -46.22 7.95 3.71
C SER A 32 -46.09 7.11 2.44
N SER A 33 -46.98 6.14 2.33
CA SER A 33 -47.33 5.29 1.20
C SER A 33 -47.72 6.08 -0.06
N ASP A 34 -47.38 5.58 -1.24
CA ASP A 34 -48.20 5.79 -2.43
C ASP A 34 -48.20 4.54 -3.33
N ASP A 35 -49.40 3.98 -3.45
CA ASP A 35 -49.82 2.98 -4.41
C ASP A 35 -49.88 3.60 -5.81
N GLY A 36 -49.16 3.02 -6.76
CA GLY A 36 -49.12 3.44 -8.16
C GLY A 36 -49.48 2.31 -9.11
N THR A 37 -50.73 1.86 -9.05
CA THR A 37 -51.34 0.94 -10.01
C THR A 37 -51.53 1.62 -11.37
N GLY A 38 -51.02 1.05 -12.47
CA GLY A 38 -51.62 1.27 -13.79
C GLY A 38 -50.72 1.19 -15.01
N GLY A 39 -50.99 0.19 -15.85
CA GLY A 39 -51.04 0.37 -17.32
C GLY A 39 -49.80 -0.06 -18.10
N GLY A 40 -49.92 -1.20 -18.78
CA GLY A 40 -48.88 -1.76 -19.64
C GLY A 40 -48.82 -1.19 -21.06
N THR A 41 -47.83 -1.66 -21.79
CA THR A 41 -47.84 -1.83 -23.25
C THR A 41 -46.87 -2.93 -23.64
N ASP A 42 -47.38 -3.82 -24.50
CA ASP A 42 -46.68 -4.91 -25.17
C ASP A 42 -45.55 -4.46 -26.12
N GLY A 43 -44.59 -5.37 -26.33
CA GLY A 43 -44.04 -5.62 -27.66
C GLY A 43 -42.63 -5.10 -27.95
N GLY A 44 -41.64 -6.00 -27.92
CA GLY A 44 -40.32 -5.73 -28.50
C GLY A 44 -39.25 -6.73 -28.11
N SER A 45 -39.40 -8.00 -28.48
CA SER A 45 -38.32 -8.99 -28.38
C SER A 45 -37.28 -8.71 -29.47
N GLY A 46 -36.25 -7.95 -29.10
CA GLY A 46 -35.02 -7.78 -29.87
C GLY A 46 -33.88 -8.30 -29.02
N SER A 47 -33.44 -9.53 -29.28
CA SER A 47 -32.28 -10.14 -28.64
C SER A 47 -31.02 -9.46 -29.18
N THR A 48 -30.52 -8.44 -28.48
CA THR A 48 -29.14 -7.98 -28.63
C THR A 48 -28.23 -9.05 -28.04
N PRO A 49 -27.21 -9.54 -28.76
CA PRO A 49 -26.18 -10.37 -28.18
C PRO A 49 -25.42 -9.51 -27.17
N ASP A 50 -25.57 -9.87 -25.90
CA ASP A 50 -24.75 -9.41 -24.80
C ASP A 50 -23.36 -10.01 -25.00
N ASP A 51 -22.49 -9.26 -25.69
CA ASP A 51 -21.08 -9.60 -25.90
C ASP A 51 -20.33 -9.30 -24.61
N GLY A 52 -20.51 -10.23 -23.66
CA GLY A 52 -19.96 -10.17 -22.31
C GLY A 52 -18.47 -9.88 -22.32
N SER A 53 -18.13 -8.64 -21.95
CA SER A 53 -16.81 -8.26 -21.46
C SER A 53 -16.89 -6.97 -20.65
N ASP A 54 -17.96 -6.81 -19.85
CA ASP A 54 -17.80 -6.04 -18.62
C ASP A 54 -16.88 -6.86 -17.70
N PRO A 55 -15.73 -6.32 -17.27
CA PRO A 55 -14.88 -7.03 -16.33
C PRO A 55 -15.73 -7.33 -15.10
N VAL A 56 -15.92 -8.61 -14.82
CA VAL A 56 -16.53 -9.04 -13.56
C VAL A 56 -15.67 -8.42 -12.47
N ALA A 57 -16.22 -7.43 -11.77
CA ALA A 57 -15.62 -6.95 -10.54
C ALA A 57 -15.54 -8.16 -9.63
N VAL A 58 -14.34 -8.74 -9.53
CA VAL A 58 -14.06 -9.76 -8.53
C VAL A 58 -14.32 -9.03 -7.23
N GLU A 59 -15.40 -9.40 -6.52
CA GLU A 59 -15.60 -8.94 -5.16
C GLU A 59 -14.34 -9.36 -4.41
N THR A 60 -13.46 -8.38 -4.18
CA THR A 60 -12.17 -8.63 -3.56
C THR A 60 -12.45 -9.19 -2.18
N VAL A 61 -11.86 -10.34 -1.90
CA VAL A 61 -12.05 -11.02 -0.62
C VAL A 61 -11.62 -10.13 0.56
N VAL A 62 -10.58 -9.32 0.33
CA VAL A 62 -10.13 -8.27 1.23
C VAL A 62 -10.28 -6.95 0.50
N LYS A 63 -10.96 -5.96 1.09
CA LYS A 63 -11.10 -4.63 0.48
C LYS A 63 -9.73 -3.94 0.37
N PRO A 64 -9.45 -3.22 -0.73
CA PRO A 64 -8.29 -2.35 -0.84
C PRO A 64 -8.24 -1.32 0.31
N GLY A 65 -7.04 -0.92 0.71
CA GLY A 65 -6.86 0.09 1.74
C GLY A 65 -5.57 -0.01 2.53
N ILE A 66 -5.56 0.72 3.65
CA ILE A 66 -4.50 0.74 4.65
C ILE A 66 -4.88 -0.20 5.78
N PHE A 67 -3.96 -1.03 6.22
CA PHE A 67 -4.14 -1.98 7.31
C PHE A 67 -3.10 -1.72 8.40
N THR A 68 -3.54 -1.77 9.65
CA THR A 68 -2.64 -1.97 10.78
C THR A 68 -2.30 -3.45 10.81
N SER A 69 -1.02 -3.78 10.75
CA SER A 69 -0.55 -5.15 10.62
C SER A 69 0.46 -5.53 11.68
N THR A 70 0.56 -6.83 11.91
CA THR A 70 1.60 -7.44 12.73
C THR A 70 2.37 -8.42 11.87
N ILE A 71 3.70 -8.33 11.89
CA ILE A 71 4.62 -9.32 11.30
C ILE A 71 5.22 -10.13 12.45
N THR A 72 5.11 -11.45 12.36
CA THR A 72 5.70 -12.40 13.32
C THR A 72 6.66 -13.29 12.57
N GLU A 73 7.94 -13.22 12.93
CA GLU A 73 8.98 -14.14 12.46
C GLU A 73 9.21 -15.24 13.52
N SER A 74 9.45 -16.47 13.09
CA SER A 74 9.56 -17.61 14.01
C SER A 74 10.68 -17.42 15.06
N GLY A 75 10.28 -17.24 16.31
CA GLY A 75 11.20 -17.09 17.45
C GLY A 75 11.57 -15.65 17.78
N GLU A 76 11.06 -14.69 17.02
CA GLU A 76 11.21 -13.25 17.24
C GLU A 76 9.91 -12.63 17.78
N PRO A 77 9.99 -11.47 18.46
CA PRO A 77 8.78 -10.77 18.92
C PRO A 77 7.98 -10.21 17.74
N ASP A 78 6.67 -10.09 17.95
CA ASP A 78 5.75 -9.43 17.03
C ASP A 78 6.21 -8.00 16.71
N GLN A 79 6.23 -7.66 15.42
CA GLN A 79 6.60 -6.35 14.91
C GLN A 79 5.37 -5.62 14.38
N SER A 80 5.20 -4.35 14.76
CA SER A 80 4.17 -3.50 14.17
C SER A 80 4.55 -3.11 12.74
N ALA A 81 3.57 -3.18 11.84
CA ALA A 81 3.70 -2.87 10.43
C ALA A 81 2.46 -2.17 9.89
N LEU A 82 2.61 -1.60 8.70
CA LEU A 82 1.49 -1.20 7.85
C LEU A 82 1.43 -2.16 6.67
N ALA A 83 0.23 -2.55 6.27
CA ALA A 83 0.00 -3.16 4.96
C ALA A 83 -0.84 -2.23 4.11
N LEU A 84 -0.40 -2.00 2.88
CA LEU A 84 -1.11 -1.27 1.84
C LEU A 84 -1.52 -2.26 0.77
N LEU A 85 -2.79 -2.22 0.37
CA LEU A 85 -3.34 -3.12 -0.64
C LEU A 85 -4.15 -2.32 -1.67
N SER A 86 -3.73 -2.39 -2.93
CA SER A 86 -4.42 -1.81 -4.08
C SER A 86 -5.54 -2.71 -4.60
N SER A 87 -6.48 -2.14 -5.35
CA SER A 87 -7.53 -2.90 -6.05
C SER A 87 -7.01 -3.76 -7.21
N THR A 88 -5.78 -3.52 -7.66
CA THR A 88 -5.10 -4.31 -8.70
C THR A 88 -4.36 -5.53 -8.16
N GLY A 89 -4.26 -5.65 -6.82
CA GLY A 89 -3.47 -6.66 -6.12
C GLY A 89 -2.10 -6.19 -5.66
N GLU A 90 -1.59 -5.05 -6.13
CA GLU A 90 -0.32 -4.48 -5.66
C GLU A 90 -0.35 -4.27 -4.15
N TYR A 91 0.71 -4.71 -3.46
CA TYR A 91 0.79 -4.58 -2.02
C TYR A 91 2.17 -4.18 -1.51
N ALA A 92 2.18 -3.58 -0.32
CA ALA A 92 3.37 -3.35 0.48
C ALA A 92 3.07 -3.61 1.95
N VAL A 93 3.75 -4.56 2.59
CA VAL A 93 3.72 -4.74 4.04
C VAL A 93 5.07 -4.34 4.61
N PHE A 94 5.13 -3.30 5.44
CA PHE A 94 6.41 -2.77 5.89
C PHE A 94 6.35 -2.25 7.34
N SER A 95 7.45 -2.44 8.08
CA SER A 95 7.64 -1.84 9.39
C SER A 95 8.45 -0.55 9.27
N THR A 96 8.00 0.54 9.88
CA THR A 96 8.79 1.77 9.99
C THR A 96 9.90 1.65 11.05
N GLU A 97 9.86 0.64 11.91
CA GLU A 97 10.80 0.45 13.02
C GLU A 97 12.00 -0.42 12.63
N THR A 98 11.77 -1.55 11.93
CA THR A 98 12.80 -2.58 11.68
C THR A 98 13.46 -2.52 10.31
N GLN A 99 13.12 -1.53 9.48
CA GLN A 99 13.64 -1.41 8.11
C GLN A 99 13.37 -2.64 7.22
N ALA A 100 12.32 -3.41 7.53
CA ALA A 100 11.92 -4.63 6.81
C ALA A 100 10.54 -4.52 6.18
N GLY A 101 10.35 -5.09 4.99
CA GLY A 101 9.04 -5.17 4.34
C GLY A 101 8.98 -6.18 3.20
N THR A 102 7.77 -6.64 2.88
CA THR A 102 7.47 -7.48 1.71
C THR A 102 6.60 -6.71 0.73
N PHE A 103 6.86 -6.93 -0.55
CA PHE A 103 6.26 -6.23 -1.69
C PHE A 103 5.98 -7.23 -2.79
N GLY A 104 4.95 -6.96 -3.58
CA GLY A 104 4.58 -7.80 -4.71
C GLY A 104 3.14 -7.58 -5.11
N ARG A 105 2.56 -8.57 -5.79
CA ARG A 105 1.21 -8.50 -6.33
C ARG A 105 0.40 -9.75 -6.00
N LEU A 106 -0.76 -9.55 -5.39
CA LEU A 106 -1.68 -10.61 -5.01
C LEU A 106 -2.75 -10.86 -6.07
N THR A 107 -3.01 -12.14 -6.33
CA THR A 107 -4.17 -12.62 -7.07
C THR A 107 -5.18 -13.22 -6.09
N PHE A 108 -6.40 -12.68 -6.12
CA PHE A 108 -7.51 -13.09 -5.26
C PHE A 108 -8.32 -14.22 -5.90
N GLN A 109 -8.60 -15.24 -5.11
CA GLN A 109 -9.38 -16.41 -5.52
C GLN A 109 -10.81 -16.32 -4.99
N SER A 110 -11.73 -17.08 -5.60
CA SER A 110 -13.14 -17.08 -5.22
C SER A 110 -13.44 -17.81 -3.90
N ASP A 111 -12.46 -18.47 -3.30
CA ASP A 111 -12.58 -19.25 -2.05
C ASP A 111 -12.03 -18.51 -0.83
N ASP A 112 -12.01 -17.19 -0.92
CA ASP A 112 -11.49 -16.27 0.08
C ASP A 112 -9.97 -16.32 0.32
N THR A 113 -9.22 -17.00 -0.56
CA THR A 113 -7.77 -17.04 -0.52
C THR A 113 -7.12 -16.06 -1.49
N PHE A 114 -5.85 -15.76 -1.25
CA PHE A 114 -5.02 -14.99 -2.16
C PHE A 114 -3.59 -15.53 -2.15
N SER A 115 -2.91 -15.33 -3.26
CA SER A 115 -1.50 -15.68 -3.41
C SER A 115 -0.89 -14.82 -4.49
N GLU A 116 0.43 -14.67 -4.46
CA GLU A 116 1.16 -14.16 -5.61
C GLU A 116 1.07 -15.14 -6.79
N ASP A 117 0.90 -14.60 -7.99
CA ASP A 117 0.87 -15.41 -9.20
C ASP A 117 2.27 -15.98 -9.45
N VAL A 118 2.32 -17.28 -9.72
CA VAL A 118 3.58 -18.05 -9.73
C VAL A 118 4.28 -17.97 -11.09
N GLU A 119 4.03 -16.92 -11.87
CA GLU A 119 4.88 -16.66 -13.03
C GLU A 119 6.25 -16.18 -12.53
N GLU A 120 7.34 -16.69 -13.11
CA GLU A 120 8.70 -16.48 -12.58
C GLU A 120 9.11 -15.00 -12.44
N GLU A 121 8.37 -14.08 -13.07
CA GLU A 121 8.61 -12.64 -13.09
C GLU A 121 7.79 -11.83 -12.06
N GLU A 122 6.85 -12.45 -11.32
CA GLU A 122 5.94 -11.77 -10.38
C GLU A 122 6.05 -12.29 -8.93
N LYS A 123 7.24 -12.77 -8.54
CA LYS A 123 7.49 -13.19 -7.15
C LYS A 123 7.51 -12.00 -6.21
N GLY A 124 6.98 -12.18 -5.01
CA GLY A 124 7.15 -11.23 -3.94
C GLY A 124 8.58 -11.20 -3.44
N THR A 125 8.99 -10.04 -2.95
CA THR A 125 10.32 -9.85 -2.36
C THR A 125 10.19 -9.40 -0.93
N TYR A 126 10.90 -10.06 -0.02
CA TYR A 126 11.12 -9.59 1.35
C TYR A 126 12.47 -8.90 1.44
N VAL A 127 12.45 -7.61 1.78
CA VAL A 127 13.64 -6.75 1.83
C VAL A 127 13.82 -6.20 3.23
N PHE A 128 15.03 -6.36 3.79
CA PHE A 128 15.35 -5.99 5.15
C PHE A 128 16.80 -5.56 5.35
N LEU A 129 17.04 -4.81 6.42
CA LEU A 129 18.38 -4.46 6.87
C LEU A 129 18.83 -5.43 7.96
N ASP A 130 19.87 -6.21 7.70
CA ASP A 130 20.38 -7.19 8.67
C ASP A 130 21.13 -6.53 9.86
N GLU A 131 21.49 -7.34 10.87
CA GLU A 131 22.26 -6.90 12.05
C GLU A 131 23.59 -6.23 11.70
N SER A 132 24.17 -6.59 10.55
CA SER A 132 25.42 -6.04 10.06
C SER A 132 25.23 -4.74 9.28
N ARG A 133 24.01 -4.19 9.26
CA ARG A 133 23.61 -3.00 8.48
C ARG A 133 23.81 -3.21 6.98
N ILE A 134 23.59 -4.42 6.50
CA ILE A 134 23.65 -4.77 5.09
C ILE A 134 22.22 -5.07 4.61
N TRP A 135 21.83 -4.44 3.50
CA TRP A 135 20.54 -4.73 2.88
C TRP A 135 20.55 -6.12 2.27
N ARG A 136 19.46 -6.84 2.51
CA ARG A 136 19.19 -8.18 2.01
C ARG A 136 17.82 -8.18 1.39
N SER A 137 17.70 -8.96 0.33
CA SER A 137 16.44 -9.32 -0.29
C SER A 137 16.34 -10.83 -0.41
N ILE A 138 15.11 -11.32 -0.28
CA ILE A 138 14.75 -12.72 -0.39
C ILE A 138 13.51 -12.78 -1.27
N ASP A 139 13.63 -13.46 -2.40
CA ASP A 139 12.50 -13.80 -3.24
C ASP A 139 11.66 -14.87 -2.55
N GLY A 140 10.35 -14.81 -2.72
CA GLY A 140 9.46 -15.78 -2.12
C GLY A 140 8.05 -15.67 -2.63
N SER A 141 7.11 -16.17 -1.83
CA SER A 141 5.68 -16.03 -2.13
C SER A 141 4.90 -15.64 -0.88
N LEU A 142 4.02 -14.64 -1.01
CA LEU A 142 2.99 -14.32 -0.03
C LEU A 142 1.70 -15.09 -0.36
N LYS A 143 1.15 -15.81 0.63
CA LYS A 143 -0.12 -16.52 0.50
C LYS A 143 -0.97 -16.32 1.73
N GLY A 144 -2.28 -16.21 1.56
CA GLY A 144 -3.15 -15.92 2.69
C GLY A 144 -4.63 -16.14 2.41
N SER A 145 -5.43 -15.68 3.37
CA SER A 145 -6.89 -15.73 3.31
C SER A 145 -7.50 -14.54 4.02
N ALA A 146 -8.66 -14.10 3.56
CA ALA A 146 -9.44 -13.13 4.30
C ALA A 146 -10.18 -13.81 5.46
N ALA A 147 -10.15 -13.19 6.64
CA ALA A 147 -11.08 -13.51 7.71
C ALA A 147 -12.40 -12.74 7.54
N SER A 148 -12.34 -11.57 6.88
CA SER A 148 -13.47 -10.75 6.45
C SER A 148 -13.01 -9.75 5.39
N LEU A 149 -13.91 -8.93 4.86
CA LEU A 149 -13.58 -7.82 3.96
C LEU A 149 -12.56 -6.82 4.53
N GLU A 150 -12.34 -6.83 5.86
CA GLU A 150 -11.51 -5.86 6.58
C GLU A 150 -10.38 -6.52 7.37
N GLU A 151 -10.24 -7.85 7.34
CA GLU A 151 -9.24 -8.58 8.13
C GLU A 151 -8.66 -9.72 7.30
N PHE A 152 -7.34 -9.90 7.36
CA PHE A 152 -6.64 -10.97 6.64
C PHE A 152 -5.54 -11.62 7.48
N THR A 153 -5.18 -12.83 7.08
CA THR A 153 -3.97 -13.55 7.51
C THR A 153 -3.18 -13.95 6.27
N ALA A 154 -1.85 -13.86 6.34
CA ALA A 154 -0.95 -14.26 5.27
C ALA A 154 0.35 -14.84 5.83
N ALA A 155 1.06 -15.58 5.00
CA ALA A 155 2.39 -16.09 5.26
C ALA A 155 3.29 -15.79 4.07
N PHE A 156 4.43 -15.14 4.32
CA PHE A 156 5.49 -15.02 3.33
C PHE A 156 6.49 -16.16 3.54
N THR A 157 6.74 -16.93 2.50
CA THR A 157 7.73 -18.02 2.53
C THR A 157 8.81 -17.73 1.50
N GLY A 158 10.06 -17.70 1.93
CA GLY A 158 11.22 -17.56 1.05
C GLY A 158 11.34 -18.72 0.07
N ASP A 159 11.94 -18.46 -1.09
CA ASP A 159 12.21 -19.44 -2.12
C ASP A 159 13.16 -20.55 -1.63
N ALA A 160 13.36 -21.59 -2.45
CA ALA A 160 14.17 -22.76 -2.08
C ALA A 160 15.62 -22.43 -1.66
N ALA A 161 16.16 -21.27 -2.05
CA ALA A 161 17.48 -20.81 -1.60
C ALA A 161 17.48 -20.31 -0.14
N ASP A 162 16.34 -19.81 0.33
CA ASP A 162 16.16 -19.10 1.61
C ASP A 162 14.90 -19.59 2.34
N SER A 163 14.63 -20.89 2.28
CA SER A 163 13.41 -21.52 2.82
C SER A 163 13.26 -21.43 4.35
N ASP A 164 14.27 -20.92 5.03
CA ASP A 164 14.25 -20.69 6.47
C ASP A 164 13.48 -19.40 6.85
N VAL A 165 13.15 -18.55 5.87
CA VAL A 165 12.33 -17.36 6.08
C VAL A 165 10.85 -17.69 5.96
N ASP A 166 10.16 -17.54 7.09
CA ASP A 166 8.72 -17.72 7.23
C ASP A 166 8.15 -16.59 8.11
N LEU A 167 7.37 -15.71 7.50
CA LEU A 167 6.76 -14.57 8.16
C LEU A 167 5.25 -14.76 8.22
N SER A 168 4.68 -14.75 9.41
CA SER A 168 3.23 -14.68 9.60
C SER A 168 2.79 -13.22 9.65
N ILE A 169 1.79 -12.87 8.87
CA ILE A 169 1.27 -11.51 8.75
C ILE A 169 -0.22 -11.54 9.07
N THR A 170 -0.66 -10.65 9.95
CA THR A 170 -2.08 -10.38 10.17
C THR A 170 -2.36 -8.92 9.92
N GLY A 171 -3.54 -8.60 9.38
CA GLY A 171 -3.91 -7.23 9.05
C GLY A 171 -5.35 -6.92 9.41
N LYS A 172 -5.57 -5.71 9.93
CA LYS A 172 -6.90 -5.14 10.15
C LYS A 172 -7.01 -3.78 9.47
N ARG A 173 -8.02 -3.62 8.62
CA ARG A 173 -8.23 -2.43 7.79
C ARG A 173 -8.53 -1.21 8.63
N PHE A 174 -7.87 -0.11 8.32
CA PHE A 174 -8.12 1.19 8.92
C PHE A 174 -9.12 1.97 8.06
N ASN A 175 -10.41 1.64 8.22
CA ASN A 175 -11.50 2.12 7.35
C ASN A 175 -11.56 3.66 7.24
N ALA A 176 -11.38 4.38 8.34
CA ALA A 176 -11.49 5.84 8.35
C ALA A 176 -10.49 6.55 7.42
N LEU A 177 -9.33 5.93 7.18
CA LEU A 177 -8.35 6.43 6.22
C LEU A 177 -8.51 5.78 4.86
N SER A 178 -8.86 4.49 4.83
CA SER A 178 -8.94 3.70 3.60
C SER A 178 -10.14 4.07 2.72
N ASP A 179 -11.26 4.51 3.31
CA ASP A 179 -12.48 4.89 2.59
C ASP A 179 -12.51 6.39 2.23
N GLN A 180 -11.37 7.08 2.35
CA GLN A 180 -11.25 8.45 1.85
C GLN A 180 -11.09 8.39 0.32
N GLN A 181 -11.88 9.19 -0.38
CA GLN A 181 -11.72 9.31 -1.83
C GLN A 181 -10.38 9.94 -2.15
N LEU A 182 -9.73 9.45 -3.19
CA LEU A 182 -8.45 9.95 -3.66
C LEU A 182 -8.59 10.48 -5.09
N THR A 183 -8.06 11.67 -5.33
CA THR A 183 -8.06 12.30 -6.64
C THR A 183 -6.66 12.79 -7.02
N MET A 184 -6.33 12.70 -8.31
CA MET A 184 -5.06 13.21 -8.80
C MET A 184 -5.00 14.75 -8.68
N GLU A 185 -6.12 15.44 -8.90
CA GLU A 185 -6.17 16.91 -8.93
C GLU A 185 -6.03 17.55 -7.56
N GLU A 186 -6.79 17.09 -6.56
CA GLU A 186 -6.82 17.74 -5.25
C GLU A 186 -5.75 17.19 -4.30
N ASP A 187 -5.50 15.87 -4.39
CA ASP A 187 -4.69 15.15 -3.42
C ASP A 187 -3.26 14.98 -3.90
N LEU A 188 -3.02 14.37 -5.06
CA LEU A 188 -1.66 13.99 -5.45
C LEU A 188 -0.89 15.10 -6.17
N ASN A 189 -1.52 15.94 -6.99
CA ASN A 189 -0.86 16.98 -7.77
C ASN A 189 -0.29 18.13 -6.91
N ALA A 190 0.90 17.92 -6.37
CA ALA A 190 1.61 18.84 -5.49
C ALA A 190 3.11 18.49 -5.39
N THR A 191 3.85 19.36 -4.72
CA THR A 191 5.18 19.03 -4.20
C THR A 191 5.04 18.57 -2.75
N TYR A 192 5.65 17.44 -2.43
CA TYR A 192 5.78 16.88 -1.10
C TYR A 192 7.25 16.88 -0.68
N SER A 193 7.51 17.26 0.57
CA SER A 193 8.86 17.30 1.13
C SER A 193 8.94 16.41 2.36
N MET A 194 9.96 15.55 2.41
CA MET A 194 10.31 14.71 3.55
C MET A 194 11.69 15.11 4.10
N LEU A 195 11.82 15.21 5.42
CA LEU A 195 13.10 15.36 6.11
C LEU A 195 13.43 14.08 6.88
N ALA A 196 14.49 13.38 6.45
CA ALA A 196 15.00 12.18 7.10
C ALA A 196 16.44 12.40 7.57
N GLY A 197 16.61 12.70 8.87
CA GLY A 197 17.90 13.13 9.41
C GLY A 197 18.30 14.50 8.83
N GLU A 198 19.40 14.54 8.09
CA GLU A 198 19.89 15.75 7.40
C GLU A 198 19.53 15.77 5.90
N ILE A 199 18.88 14.72 5.40
CA ILE A 199 18.52 14.59 3.99
C ILE A 199 17.10 15.10 3.79
N THR A 200 16.93 16.08 2.90
CA THR A 200 15.61 16.53 2.45
C THR A 200 15.34 15.92 1.08
N THR A 201 14.19 15.28 0.91
CA THR A 201 13.74 14.70 -0.36
C THR A 201 12.47 15.41 -0.77
N GLU A 202 12.45 15.94 -2.00
CA GLU A 202 11.27 16.56 -2.60
C GLU A 202 10.76 15.71 -3.75
N VAL A 203 9.45 15.51 -3.80
CA VAL A 203 8.74 14.79 -4.87
C VAL A 203 7.61 15.68 -5.36
N ASN A 204 7.63 16.02 -6.64
CA ASN A 204 6.56 16.72 -7.34
C ASN A 204 5.80 15.72 -8.21
N ILE A 205 4.51 15.59 -7.97
CA ILE A 205 3.60 14.78 -8.76
C ILE A 205 2.73 15.74 -9.58
N SER A 206 2.62 15.49 -10.88
CA SER A 206 1.79 16.27 -11.80
C SER A 206 0.43 15.63 -12.05
N LEU A 207 -0.52 16.40 -12.62
CA LEU A 207 -1.88 15.93 -12.95
C LEU A 207 -1.95 14.70 -13.86
N ASP A 208 -0.92 14.48 -14.68
CA ASP A 208 -0.84 13.33 -15.57
C ASP A 208 -0.18 12.11 -14.90
N GLY A 209 0.07 12.17 -13.59
CA GLY A 209 0.75 11.13 -12.82
C GLY A 209 2.27 11.08 -13.03
N SER A 210 2.85 12.01 -13.79
CA SER A 210 4.31 12.11 -13.90
C SER A 210 4.93 12.60 -12.60
N VAL A 211 6.16 12.17 -12.34
CA VAL A 211 6.89 12.47 -11.12
C VAL A 211 8.26 13.04 -11.44
N THR A 212 8.64 14.09 -10.72
CA THR A 212 10.00 14.62 -10.68
C THR A 212 10.39 14.88 -9.24
N GLY A 213 11.63 14.69 -8.87
CA GLY A 213 12.07 14.88 -7.50
C GLY A 213 13.57 14.68 -7.34
N SER A 214 14.07 15.07 -6.18
CA SER A 214 15.45 14.83 -5.81
C SER A 214 15.64 14.92 -4.30
N ASP A 215 16.72 14.33 -3.79
CA ASP A 215 17.20 14.59 -2.45
C ASP A 215 18.42 15.53 -2.40
N THR A 216 18.74 16.04 -1.21
CA THR A 216 19.90 16.92 -0.99
C THR A 216 21.25 16.23 -1.21
N THR A 217 21.27 14.92 -1.45
CA THR A 217 22.47 14.16 -1.79
C THR A 217 22.69 14.03 -3.30
N GLY A 218 21.68 14.41 -4.10
CA GLY A 218 21.72 14.35 -5.57
C GLY A 218 21.04 13.12 -6.17
N CYS A 219 20.40 12.26 -5.36
CA CYS A 219 19.56 11.17 -5.88
C CYS A 219 18.35 11.79 -6.59
N VAL A 220 18.12 11.40 -7.84
CA VAL A 220 17.04 11.89 -8.69
C VAL A 220 15.90 10.87 -8.69
N ILE A 221 14.67 11.35 -8.47
CA ILE A 221 13.44 10.56 -8.49
C ILE A 221 12.63 11.00 -9.72
N SER A 222 12.22 10.06 -10.56
CA SER A 222 11.47 10.39 -11.77
C SER A 222 10.44 9.32 -12.13
N GLY A 223 9.38 9.73 -12.82
CA GLY A 223 8.38 8.83 -13.37
C GLY A 223 7.73 9.47 -14.60
N PRO A 224 7.52 8.72 -15.71
CA PRO A 224 6.83 9.25 -16.89
C PRO A 224 5.36 9.58 -16.58
N SER A 225 4.66 10.21 -17.53
CA SER A 225 3.20 10.35 -17.43
C SER A 225 2.55 8.98 -17.17
N GLY A 226 1.66 8.91 -16.18
CA GLY A 226 1.05 7.68 -15.71
C GLY A 226 1.92 6.86 -14.75
N ALA A 227 3.07 7.37 -14.29
CA ALA A 227 3.90 6.67 -13.31
C ALA A 227 3.19 6.47 -11.97
N ILE A 228 2.31 7.39 -11.58
CA ILE A 228 1.36 7.23 -10.47
C ILE A 228 -0.06 7.11 -11.04
N SER A 229 -0.81 6.12 -10.55
CA SER A 229 -2.22 5.92 -10.87
C SER A 229 -3.05 5.69 -9.61
N ILE A 230 -4.34 6.02 -9.70
CA ILE A 230 -5.35 5.74 -8.68
C ILE A 230 -6.26 4.65 -9.26
N PRO A 231 -6.05 3.37 -8.91
CA PRO A 231 -6.77 2.27 -9.56
C PRO A 231 -8.26 2.25 -9.24
N ASP A 232 -8.62 2.63 -8.01
CA ASP A 232 -10.00 2.83 -7.59
C ASP A 232 -10.11 4.09 -6.72
N PRO A 233 -10.73 5.19 -7.22
CA PRO A 233 -10.84 6.45 -6.47
C PRO A 233 -11.77 6.36 -5.25
N ALA A 234 -12.50 5.26 -5.06
CA ALA A 234 -13.27 5.01 -3.84
C ALA A 234 -12.38 4.69 -2.64
N TYR A 235 -11.11 4.33 -2.88
CA TYR A 235 -10.14 4.00 -1.85
C TYR A 235 -8.95 4.95 -1.85
N ASN A 236 -8.43 5.20 -0.66
CA ASN A 236 -7.25 6.03 -0.45
C ASN A 236 -5.96 5.24 -0.71
N ILE A 237 -5.83 4.72 -1.93
CA ILE A 237 -4.66 3.99 -2.38
C ILE A 237 -4.31 4.47 -3.79
N PHE A 238 -3.03 4.74 -3.98
CA PHE A 238 -2.41 4.88 -5.29
C PHE A 238 -1.27 3.88 -5.42
N GLU A 239 -0.90 3.60 -6.65
CA GLU A 239 0.23 2.75 -6.98
C GLU A 239 1.05 3.38 -8.09
N GLY A 240 2.25 2.85 -8.32
CA GLY A 240 3.09 3.37 -9.39
C GLY A 240 4.46 2.74 -9.50
N THR A 241 5.24 3.26 -10.44
CA THR A 241 6.64 2.90 -10.62
C THR A 241 7.49 4.15 -10.75
N LEU A 242 8.49 4.30 -9.87
CA LEU A 242 9.39 5.44 -9.83
C LEU A 242 10.83 5.01 -10.07
N SER A 243 11.53 5.70 -10.97
CA SER A 243 12.94 5.47 -11.25
C SER A 243 13.83 6.36 -10.41
N PHE A 244 14.76 5.74 -9.69
CA PHE A 244 15.75 6.37 -8.84
C PHE A 244 17.11 6.29 -9.52
N THR A 245 17.77 7.42 -9.71
CA THR A 245 19.05 7.50 -10.42
C THR A 245 20.03 8.44 -9.73
N GLU A 246 21.33 8.25 -9.98
CA GLU A 246 22.41 9.06 -9.37
C GLU A 246 22.40 9.04 -7.83
N CYS A 247 21.84 7.99 -7.21
CA CYS A 247 21.71 7.90 -5.77
C CYS A 247 23.06 7.51 -5.14
N PRO A 248 23.68 8.35 -4.30
CA PRO A 248 24.97 8.04 -3.68
C PRO A 248 24.80 6.93 -2.63
N PRO A 249 25.88 6.23 -2.23
CA PRO A 249 25.79 5.21 -1.19
C PRO A 249 25.31 5.82 0.13
N LEU A 250 24.42 5.13 0.84
CA LEU A 250 23.85 5.63 2.10
C LEU A 250 23.57 4.45 3.05
N ASN A 251 23.92 4.59 4.33
CA ASN A 251 23.59 3.62 5.39
C ASN A 251 23.94 2.16 5.06
N GLY A 252 25.11 1.93 4.45
CA GLY A 252 25.56 0.58 4.07
C GLY A 252 24.97 0.07 2.75
N VAL A 253 24.10 0.84 2.09
CA VAL A 253 23.62 0.57 0.73
C VAL A 253 24.60 1.14 -0.28
N THR A 254 24.92 0.38 -1.32
CA THR A 254 25.70 0.87 -2.47
C THR A 254 24.84 1.77 -3.38
N SER A 255 25.48 2.56 -4.25
CA SER A 255 24.74 3.33 -5.27
C SER A 255 23.93 2.43 -6.20
N ASP A 256 24.51 1.30 -6.61
CA ASP A 256 23.86 0.40 -7.56
C ASP A 256 22.56 -0.17 -6.98
N GLN A 257 22.57 -0.59 -5.71
CA GLN A 257 21.37 -1.07 -5.01
C GLN A 257 20.30 0.02 -4.79
N ARG A 258 20.68 1.30 -4.71
CA ARG A 258 19.72 2.41 -4.55
C ARG A 258 19.13 2.91 -5.86
N ASN A 259 19.77 2.58 -6.99
CA ASN A 259 19.31 2.97 -8.30
C ASN A 259 18.39 1.87 -8.86
N GLY A 260 17.40 2.26 -9.65
CA GLY A 260 16.49 1.31 -10.29
C GLY A 260 15.05 1.77 -10.23
N ASP A 261 14.16 0.90 -10.68
CA ASP A 261 12.73 1.17 -10.72
C ASP A 261 12.07 0.59 -9.49
N TYR A 262 11.37 1.44 -8.75
CA TYR A 262 10.69 1.12 -7.51
C TYR A 262 9.20 0.97 -7.78
N GLN A 263 8.66 -0.22 -7.60
CA GLN A 263 7.21 -0.42 -7.52
C GLN A 263 6.73 0.07 -6.16
N ILE A 264 5.76 0.98 -6.16
CA ILE A 264 5.29 1.66 -4.95
C ILE A 264 3.79 1.52 -4.77
N VAL A 265 3.38 1.43 -3.50
CA VAL A 265 1.99 1.58 -3.07
C VAL A 265 1.95 2.66 -2.00
N GLY A 266 0.95 3.53 -2.05
CA GLY A 266 0.85 4.66 -1.13
C GLY A 266 -0.57 5.15 -0.88
N TYR A 267 -0.68 6.10 0.02
CA TYR A 267 -1.92 6.77 0.42
C TYR A 267 -1.66 8.24 0.78
N ILE A 268 -2.74 9.03 0.89
CA ILE A 268 -2.69 10.40 1.41
C ILE A 268 -3.34 10.45 2.79
N GLN A 269 -2.69 11.09 3.76
CA GLN A 269 -3.31 11.41 5.05
C GLN A 269 -3.51 12.91 5.17
N SER A 270 -4.74 13.34 5.44
CA SER A 270 -5.03 14.73 5.78
C SER A 270 -5.02 14.93 7.29
N SER A 271 -4.32 15.96 7.76
CA SER A 271 -4.31 16.43 9.15
C SER A 271 -4.55 17.94 9.20
N GLU A 272 -5.36 18.38 10.16
CA GLU A 272 -5.61 19.82 10.38
C GLU A 272 -4.32 20.61 10.67
N GLU A 273 -3.33 19.98 11.30
CA GLU A 273 -2.10 20.64 11.73
C GLU A 273 -0.99 20.59 10.67
N ARG A 274 -0.98 19.57 9.82
CA ARG A 274 0.14 19.27 8.89
C ARG A 274 -0.24 19.32 7.41
N GLY A 275 -1.50 19.60 7.09
CA GLY A 275 -1.98 19.55 5.71
C GLY A 275 -2.08 18.11 5.21
N LYS A 276 -1.75 17.90 3.92
CA LYS A 276 -1.73 16.58 3.29
C LYS A 276 -0.34 15.97 3.42
N GLU A 277 -0.29 14.74 3.89
CA GLU A 277 0.90 13.91 4.01
C GLU A 277 0.81 12.78 2.98
N LEU A 278 1.82 12.68 2.12
CA LEU A 278 2.01 11.61 1.16
C LEU A 278 2.85 10.52 1.78
N VAL A 279 2.28 9.31 1.86
CA VAL A 279 2.98 8.12 2.34
C VAL A 279 3.03 7.10 1.22
N PHE A 280 4.22 6.62 0.87
CA PHE A 280 4.36 5.44 0.02
C PHE A 280 5.53 4.59 0.46
N ALA A 281 5.43 3.30 0.18
CA ALA A 281 6.52 2.36 0.31
C ALA A 281 6.68 1.60 -1.00
N GLY A 282 7.91 1.17 -1.29
CA GLY A 282 8.19 0.37 -2.48
C GLY A 282 9.57 -0.26 -2.45
N THR A 283 9.86 -1.04 -3.49
CA THR A 283 11.13 -1.77 -3.61
C THR A 283 11.60 -1.81 -5.07
N ASN A 284 12.91 -1.89 -5.27
CA ASN A 284 13.56 -2.24 -6.53
C ASN A 284 14.21 -3.65 -6.45
N ASP A 285 13.62 -4.52 -5.63
CA ASP A 285 14.09 -5.87 -5.27
C ASP A 285 15.40 -5.95 -4.48
N ASP A 286 16.21 -4.90 -4.44
CA ASP A 286 17.46 -4.85 -3.65
C ASP A 286 17.26 -4.15 -2.30
N VAL A 287 16.55 -3.02 -2.32
CA VAL A 287 16.27 -2.21 -1.13
C VAL A 287 14.84 -1.69 -1.16
N ARG A 288 14.30 -1.42 0.02
CA ARG A 288 13.02 -0.73 0.13
C ARG A 288 13.21 0.78 0.28
N SER A 289 12.25 1.53 -0.22
CA SER A 289 12.08 2.96 0.02
C SER A 289 10.78 3.21 0.77
N VAL A 290 10.80 4.14 1.71
CA VAL A 290 9.60 4.66 2.38
C VAL A 290 9.69 6.18 2.35
N PHE A 291 8.65 6.82 1.84
CA PHE A 291 8.52 8.27 1.80
C PHE A 291 7.33 8.69 2.65
N ILE A 292 7.55 9.68 3.52
CA ILE A 292 6.53 10.31 4.37
C ILE A 292 6.76 11.81 4.26
N GLY A 293 6.12 12.45 3.28
CA GLY A 293 6.33 13.86 2.96
C GLY A 293 5.08 14.68 3.15
N THR A 294 5.24 15.94 3.54
CA THR A 294 4.14 16.89 3.70
C THR A 294 4.13 17.92 2.58
N ARG A 295 2.94 18.38 2.20
CA ARG A 295 2.72 19.45 1.22
C ARG A 295 2.99 20.84 1.79
#